data_AF-A0A0B1SW50-F1
#
_entry.id   AF-A0A0B1SW50-F1
#
_cell.length_a   1.000
_cell.length_b   1.000
_cell.length_c   1.000
_cell.angle_alpha   90.00
_cell.angle_beta   90.00
_cell.angle_gamma   90.00
#
_symmetry.space_group_name_H-M   'P 1'
#
loop_
_entity.id
_entity.type
_entity.pdbx_description
1 polymer ?
#
loop_
_entity_poly.entity_id
_entity_poly.type
_entity_poly.pdbx_seq_one_letter_code
_entity_poly.pdbx_strand_id
1 'polypeptide(L)' 'MITSAPLLVMALASLLFCDAAVFRRKRSACSNNGVTDADRKLFLDYHNEARLRVAKGIEPNRVGYMNPAKNMYKLVGAA' A
#
# COMPACT_ATOMS: atom_id res chain seq x y z
N MET A 1 -13.92 -21.22 -42.30
CA MET A 1 -12.68 -20.49 -41.95
C MET A 1 -13.06 -19.39 -40.98
N ILE A 2 -13.03 -19.69 -39.67
CA ILE A 2 -13.24 -18.70 -38.62
C ILE A 2 -11.97 -17.86 -38.60
N THR A 3 -12.09 -16.59 -38.98
CA THR A 3 -10.97 -15.65 -39.05
C THR A 3 -10.36 -15.50 -37.67
N SER A 4 -9.03 -15.36 -37.58
CA SER A 4 -8.25 -15.27 -36.34
C SER A 4 -8.43 -13.95 -35.56
N ALA A 5 -9.25 -13.03 -36.09
CA ALA A 5 -9.50 -11.71 -35.53
C ALA A 5 -10.24 -11.67 -34.16
N PRO A 6 -11.23 -12.53 -33.84
CA PRO A 6 -11.98 -12.41 -32.59
C PRO A 6 -11.16 -12.88 -31.39
N LEU A 7 -10.22 -13.81 -31.56
CA LEU A 7 -9.37 -14.29 -30.45
C LEU A 7 -8.43 -13.20 -29.92
N LEU A 8 -7.92 -12.34 -30.81
CA LEU A 8 -7.02 -11.25 -30.45
C LEU A 8 -7.78 -10.10 -29.75
N VAL A 9 -9.00 -9.81 -30.21
CA VAL A 9 -9.89 -8.83 -29.57
C VAL A 9 -10.31 -9.28 -28.16
N MET A 10 -10.60 -10.57 -27.97
CA MET A 10 -10.95 -11.12 -26.65
C MET A 10 -9.75 -11.12 -25.68
N ALA A 11 -8.52 -11.38 -26.18
CA ALA A 11 -7.31 -11.34 -25.37
C ALA A 11 -6.94 -9.91 -24.90
N LEU A 12 -7.15 -8.90 -25.76
CA LEU A 12 -6.97 -7.49 -25.39
C LEU A 12 -8.04 -7.04 -24.38
N ALA A 13 -9.28 -7.49 -24.53
CA ALA A 13 -10.35 -7.20 -23.58
C ALA A 13 -10.06 -7.79 -22.18
N SER A 14 -9.52 -9.00 -22.10
CA SER A 14 -9.14 -9.62 -20.81
C SER A 14 -8.04 -8.89 -20.06
N LEU A 15 -7.16 -8.15 -20.74
CA LEU A 15 -6.14 -7.29 -20.11
C LEU A 15 -6.73 -5.97 -19.60
N LEU A 16 -7.84 -5.50 -20.17
CA LEU A 16 -8.55 -4.27 -19.75
C LEU A 16 -9.50 -4.49 -18.55
N PHE A 17 -9.94 -5.72 -18.27
CA PHE A 17 -10.85 -6.04 -17.17
C PHE A 17 -10.18 -6.59 -15.89
N CYS A 18 -8.84 -6.62 -15.81
CA CYS A 18 -8.15 -7.32 -14.72
C CYS A 18 -7.92 -6.52 -13.41
N ASP A 19 -8.30 -5.23 -13.32
CA ASP A 19 -7.96 -4.40 -12.15
C ASP A 19 -9.07 -4.18 -11.11
N ALA A 20 -10.23 -4.84 -11.22
CA ALA A 20 -11.23 -4.76 -10.15
C ALA A 20 -10.78 -5.50 -8.87
N ALA A 21 -9.90 -6.49 -8.99
CA ALA A 21 -9.41 -7.28 -7.86
C ALA A 21 -8.19 -6.65 -7.16
N VAL A 22 -7.47 -5.74 -7.82
CA VAL A 22 -6.26 -5.08 -7.29
C VAL A 22 -6.59 -4.01 -6.25
N PHE A 23 -7.80 -3.45 -6.27
CA PHE A 23 -8.28 -2.45 -5.31
C PHE A 23 -9.18 -3.02 -4.20
N ARG A 24 -8.96 -4.26 -3.75
CA ARG A 24 -9.48 -4.66 -2.42
C ARG A 24 -8.69 -3.93 -1.33
N ARG A 25 -8.96 -2.63 -1.15
CA ARG A 25 -8.65 -1.92 0.09
C ARG A 25 -9.43 -2.63 1.19
N LYS A 26 -8.72 -3.36 2.06
CA LYS A 26 -9.27 -3.79 3.34
C LYS A 26 -9.78 -2.52 4.04
N ARG A 27 -11.09 -2.39 4.20
CA ARG A 27 -11.65 -1.32 5.03
C ARG A 27 -11.07 -1.48 6.43
N SER A 28 -10.65 -0.40 7.06
CA SER A 28 -10.30 -0.48 8.48
C SER A 28 -11.59 -0.80 9.24
N ALA A 29 -11.51 -1.62 10.28
CA ALA A 29 -12.69 -2.00 11.07
C ALA A 29 -13.21 -0.87 11.99
N CYS A 30 -12.80 0.37 11.73
CA CYS A 30 -13.15 1.51 12.56
C CYS A 30 -14.61 1.91 12.31
N SER A 31 -15.41 1.99 13.38
CA SER A 31 -16.79 2.49 13.32
C SER A 31 -16.89 4.01 13.07
N ASN A 32 -15.80 4.73 13.33
CA ASN A 32 -15.74 6.17 13.12
C ASN A 32 -15.58 6.49 11.63
N ASN A 33 -16.50 7.29 11.10
CA ASN A 33 -16.53 7.67 9.68
C ASN A 33 -15.94 9.06 9.41
N GLY A 34 -15.43 9.75 10.43
CA GLY A 34 -14.85 11.10 10.29
C GLY A 34 -13.48 11.11 9.59
N VAL A 35 -12.88 9.94 9.42
CA VAL A 35 -11.62 9.75 8.69
C VAL A 35 -11.77 8.56 7.77
N THR A 36 -11.40 8.74 6.50
CA THR A 36 -11.54 7.67 5.50
C THR A 36 -10.49 6.57 5.71
N ASP A 37 -10.76 5.37 5.22
CA ASP A 37 -9.76 4.29 5.24
C ASP A 37 -8.51 4.64 4.44
N ALA A 38 -8.64 5.47 3.40
CA ALA A 38 -7.51 5.95 2.63
C ALA A 38 -6.59 6.83 3.48
N ASP A 39 -7.16 7.74 4.26
CA ASP A 39 -6.40 8.60 5.18
C ASP A 39 -5.76 7.76 6.30
N ARG A 40 -6.50 6.81 6.88
CA ARG A 40 -5.95 5.89 7.90
C ARG A 40 -4.76 5.11 7.35
N LYS A 41 -4.87 4.62 6.11
CA LYS A 41 -3.77 3.93 5.43
C LYS A 41 -2.59 4.85 5.18
N LEU A 42 -2.83 6.07 4.70
CA LEU A 42 -1.79 7.07 4.47
C LEU A 42 -0.99 7.34 5.76
N PHE A 43 -1.68 7.58 6.88
CA PHE A 43 -1.02 7.80 8.17
C PHE A 43 -0.24 6.57 8.63
N LEU A 44 -0.83 5.37 8.54
CA LEU A 44 -0.18 4.13 8.99
C LEU A 44 1.06 3.80 8.16
N ASP A 45 0.99 3.97 6.84
CA ASP A 45 2.10 3.73 5.93
C ASP A 45 3.22 4.72 6.19
N TYR A 46 2.91 6.02 6.27
CA TYR A 46 3.90 7.07 6.55
C TYR A 46 4.70 6.79 7.83
N HIS A 47 4.01 6.43 8.92
CA HIS A 47 4.69 6.10 10.18
C HIS A 47 5.55 4.85 10.06
N ASN A 48 5.06 3.80 9.40
CA ASN A 48 5.81 2.57 9.25
C ASN A 48 7.05 2.74 8.36
N GLU A 49 6.95 3.54 7.31
CA GLU A 49 8.11 3.89 6.48
C GLU A 49 9.14 4.69 7.27
N ALA A 50 8.71 5.68 8.06
CA ALA A 50 9.62 6.44 8.93
C ALA A 50 10.30 5.55 9.97
N ARG A 51 9.54 4.69 10.65
CA ARG A 51 10.08 3.70 11.59
C ARG A 51 11.09 2.77 10.92
N LEU A 52 10.85 2.35 9.67
CA LEU A 52 11.78 1.53 8.91
C LEU A 52 13.07 2.26 8.59
N ARG A 53 13.01 3.54 8.20
CA ARG A 53 14.21 4.36 7.94
C ARG A 53 15.04 4.58 9.20
N VAL A 54 14.39 4.83 10.35
CA VAL A 54 15.06 4.89 11.66
C VAL A 54 15.69 3.54 12.01
N ALA A 55 14.97 2.42 11.85
CA ALA A 55 15.50 1.10 12.13
C ALA A 55 16.76 0.78 11.32
N LYS A 56 16.81 1.23 10.06
CA LYS A 56 17.97 1.11 9.17
C LYS A 56 19.10 2.11 9.46
N GLY A 57 18.87 3.11 10.32
CA GLY A 57 19.84 4.17 10.60
C GLY A 57 20.05 5.14 9.42
N ILE A 58 19.04 5.30 8.57
CA ILE A 58 19.10 6.18 7.38
C ILE A 58 18.16 7.38 7.47
N GLU A 59 17.48 7.56 8.62
CA GLU A 59 16.62 8.73 8.82
C GLU A 59 17.47 9.97 9.11
N PRO A 60 17.35 11.07 8.33
CA PRO A 60 18.11 12.29 8.59
C PRO A 60 17.80 12.89 9.97
N ASN A 61 18.81 13.49 10.59
CA ASN A 61 18.68 14.29 11.80
C ASN A 61 19.21 15.72 11.53
N ARG A 62 19.05 16.64 12.48
CA ARG A 62 19.60 18.02 12.37
C ARG A 62 21.09 18.01 12.00
N VAL A 63 21.83 17.02 12.50
CA VAL A 63 23.21 16.73 12.11
C VAL A 63 23.33 15.22 11.92
N GLY A 64 23.73 14.77 10.73
CA GLY A 64 23.90 13.36 10.40
C GLY A 64 22.58 12.58 10.31
N TYR A 65 22.59 11.32 10.74
CA TYR A 65 21.43 10.42 10.73
C TYR A 65 21.08 9.96 12.15
N MET A 66 19.82 9.57 12.36
CA MET A 66 19.42 8.88 13.59
C MET A 66 20.11 7.52 13.67
N ASN A 67 20.49 7.11 14.88
CA ASN A 67 21.09 5.79 15.12
C ASN A 67 20.11 4.66 14.72
N PRO A 68 20.62 3.52 14.19
CA PRO A 68 19.78 2.37 13.90
C PRO A 68 19.11 1.84 15.16
N ALA A 69 17.89 1.32 15.02
CA ALA A 69 17.08 0.84 16.14
C ALA A 69 16.81 -0.66 16.03
N LYS A 70 17.16 -1.40 17.09
CA LYS A 70 16.74 -2.80 17.27
C LYS A 70 15.31 -2.85 17.82
N ASN A 71 14.57 -3.91 17.47
CA ASN A 71 13.20 -4.16 17.96
C ASN A 71 12.21 -3.03 17.63
N MET A 72 12.34 -2.41 16.44
CA MET A 72 11.40 -1.39 15.95
C MET A 72 10.18 -2.06 15.30
N TYR A 73 9.18 -2.41 16.13
CA TYR A 73 7.99 -3.15 15.66
C TYR A 73 7.12 -2.35 14.67
N LYS A 74 6.52 -3.05 13.71
CA LYS A 74 5.59 -2.45 12.73
C LYS A 74 4.27 -2.08 13.42
N LEU A 75 3.74 -0.90 13.15
CA LEU A 75 2.41 -0.49 13.56
C LEU A 75 1.36 -1.21 12.72
N VAL A 76 0.25 -1.60 13.35
CA VAL A 76 -0.89 -2.23 12.70
C VAL A 76 -2.11 -1.32 12.81
N GLY A 77 -2.94 -1.30 11.78
CA GLY A 77 -4.27 -0.68 11.84
C GLY A 77 -5.23 -1.55 12.65
N ALA A 78 -6.29 -0.94 13.18
CA ALA A 78 -7.37 -1.69 13.82
C ALA A 78 -7.99 -2.68 12.81
N ALA A 79 -7.89 -3.97 13.13
CA ALA A 79 -8.40 -5.09 12.36
C ALA A 79 -9.85 -5.40 12.72
#